data_AF-A0A8X6JC19-F1
#
_entry.id   AF-A0A8X6JC19-F1
#
_cell.length_a   1.000
_cell.length_b   1.000
_cell.length_c   1.000
_cell.angle_alpha   90.00
_cell.angle_beta   90.00
_cell.angle_gamma   90.00
#
_symmetry.space_group_name_H-M   'P 1'
#
loop_
_entity.id
_entity.type
_entity.pdbx_description
1 polymer ?
#
loop_
_entity_poly.entity_id
_entity_poly.type
_entity_poly.pdbx_seq_one_letter_code
_entity_poly.pdbx_strand_id
1 'polypeptide(L)' 'MNYRDFKNVQVMWHPDGYVSERRKRFIKHIEDKYHVKLGNYWDLHKWSVENLENLWTEVWDFSELIYSRKYDKVF' A
#
# COMPACT_ATOMS: atom_id res chain seq x y z
N MET A 1 -4.87 24.25 -6.53
CA MET A 1 -4.06 24.03 -5.31
C MET A 1 -3.43 22.65 -5.41
N ASN A 2 -2.11 22.52 -5.34
CA ASN A 2 -1.46 21.21 -5.30
C ASN A 2 -1.41 20.77 -3.83
N TYR A 3 -2.31 19.88 -3.43
CA TYR A 3 -2.41 19.36 -2.05
C TYR A 3 -1.21 18.50 -1.62
N ARG A 4 -0.17 18.37 -2.46
CA ARG A 4 1.07 17.61 -2.22
C ARG A 4 2.31 18.51 -2.20
N ASP A 5 2.16 19.83 -2.21
CA ASP A 5 3.27 20.76 -2.02
C ASP A 5 3.45 21.09 -0.52
N PHE A 6 4.50 20.54 0.08
CA PHE A 6 4.82 20.71 1.49
C PHE A 6 6.00 21.66 1.74
N LYS A 7 6.48 22.39 0.72
CA LYS A 7 7.71 23.22 0.83
C LYS A 7 7.67 24.25 1.96
N ASN A 8 6.49 24.77 2.27
CA ASN A 8 6.29 25.80 3.29
C ASN A 8 5.61 25.25 4.57
N VAL A 9 5.57 23.93 4.75
CA VAL A 9 4.99 23.28 5.93
C VAL A 9 6.11 22.86 6.88
N GLN A 10 6.01 23.26 8.14
CA GLN A 10 6.97 22.81 9.17
C GLN A 10 6.85 21.30 9.37
N VAL A 11 7.93 20.57 9.10
CA VAL A 11 8.01 19.13 9.35
C VAL A 11 8.18 18.90 10.84
N MET A 12 7.17 18.31 11.48
CA MET A 12 7.19 18.01 12.91
C MET A 12 8.00 16.74 13.23
N TRP A 13 8.08 15.82 12.28
CA TRP A 13 8.77 14.55 12.42
C TRP A 13 9.08 13.97 11.04
N HIS A 14 10.23 13.32 10.88
CA HIS A 14 10.57 12.56 9.69
C HIS A 14 11.14 11.18 10.08
N PRO A 15 10.81 10.10 9.35
CA PRO A 15 11.43 8.80 9.57
C PRO A 15 12.89 8.84 9.11
N ASP A 16 13.78 8.19 9.86
CA ASP A 16 15.22 8.07 9.61
C ASP A 16 15.62 7.42 8.26
N GLY A 17 14.66 7.07 7.42
CA GLY A 17 14.85 6.42 6.13
C GLY A 17 14.67 4.91 6.17
N TYR A 18 14.42 4.32 7.35
CA TYR A 18 14.10 2.91 7.45
C TYR A 18 12.75 2.60 6.80
N VAL A 19 12.77 1.78 5.75
CA VAL A 19 11.57 1.18 5.16
C VAL A 19 11.53 -0.28 5.55
N SER A 20 10.44 -0.71 6.18
CA SER A 20 10.33 -2.10 6.62
C SER A 20 10.42 -3.09 5.46
N GLU A 21 11.15 -4.18 5.67
CA GLU A 21 11.27 -5.27 4.68
C GLU A 21 9.90 -5.87 4.35
N ARG A 22 8.99 -5.91 5.32
CA ARG A 22 7.61 -6.37 5.11
C ARG A 22 6.85 -5.48 4.12
N ARG A 23 7.02 -4.15 4.19
CA ARG A 23 6.42 -3.21 3.24
C ARG A 23 6.99 -3.40 1.84
N LYS A 24 8.32 -3.56 1.71
CA LYS A 24 8.97 -3.79 0.42
C LYS A 24 8.45 -5.07 -0.24
N ARG A 25 8.35 -6.18 0.51
CA ARG A 25 7.78 -7.43 0.02
C ARG A 25 6.33 -7.30 -0.41
N PHE A 26 5.51 -6.57 0.35
CA PHE A 26 4.11 -6.34 -0.01
C PHE A 26 3.97 -5.56 -1.32
N ILE A 27 4.75 -4.48 -1.48
CA ILE A 27 4.76 -3.70 -2.73
C ILE A 27 5.20 -4.58 -3.90
N LYS A 28 6.28 -5.34 -3.74
CA LYS A 28 6.80 -6.23 -4.78
C LYS A 28 5.77 -7.29 -5.18
N HIS A 29 5.07 -7.87 -4.20
CA HIS A 29 3.98 -8.82 -4.41
C HIS A 29 2.85 -8.23 -5.27
N ILE A 30 2.43 -6.99 -5.00
CA ILE A 30 1.43 -6.29 -5.82
C ILE A 30 1.96 -6.02 -7.23
N GLU A 31 3.19 -5.51 -7.37
CA GLU A 31 3.80 -5.24 -8.68
C GLU A 31 3.86 -6.50 -9.55
N ASP A 32 4.26 -7.63 -8.96
CA ASP A 32 4.39 -8.90 -9.67
C ASP A 32 3.03 -9.49 -10.05
N LYS A 33 2.04 -9.44 -9.15
CA LYS A 33 0.70 -10.02 -9.37
C LYS A 33 -0.15 -9.22 -10.36
N TYR A 34 -0.09 -7.89 -10.29
CA TYR A 34 -0.93 -7.00 -11.10
C TYR A 34 -0.19 -6.35 -12.27
N HIS A 35 1.09 -6.67 -12.45
CA HIS A 35 1.95 -6.11 -13.51
C HIS A 35 1.99 -4.57 -13.51
N VAL A 36 2.01 -3.97 -12.32
CA VAL A 36 2.08 -2.52 -12.11
C VAL A 36 3.46 -2.12 -11.61
N LYS A 37 3.81 -0.84 -11.74
CA LYS A 37 5.04 -0.26 -11.18
C LYS A 37 4.70 0.79 -10.14
N LEU A 38 5.16 0.59 -8.90
CA LEU A 38 4.85 1.40 -7.73
C LEU A 38 6.15 2.02 -7.19
N GLY A 39 6.58 3.14 -7.80
CA GLY A 39 7.89 3.74 -7.54
C GLY A 39 7.95 4.58 -6.25
N ASN A 40 6.81 5.01 -5.73
CA ASN A 40 6.75 5.79 -4.50
C ASN A 40 5.42 5.55 -3.74
N TYR A 41 5.27 6.19 -2.57
CA TYR A 41 4.06 6.08 -1.76
C TYR A 41 2.80 6.51 -2.52
N TRP A 42 2.87 7.57 -3.33
CA TRP A 42 1.73 8.10 -4.07
C TRP A 42 1.26 7.18 -5.19
N ASP A 43 2.18 6.43 -5.82
CA ASP A 43 1.82 5.43 -6.81
C ASP A 43 1.04 4.29 -6.15
N LEU A 44 1.53 3.78 -5.01
CA LEU A 44 0.82 2.77 -4.21
C LEU A 44 -0.54 3.29 -3.74
N HIS A 45 -0.61 4.51 -3.21
CA HIS A 45 -1.86 5.11 -2.75
C HIS A 45 -2.87 5.26 -3.89
N LYS A 46 -2.41 5.72 -5.07
CA LYS A 46 -3.29 5.84 -6.24
C LYS A 46 -3.85 4.47 -6.62
N TRP A 47 -2.97 3.47 -6.78
CA TRP A 47 -3.38 2.11 -7.09
C TRP A 47 -4.36 1.55 -6.05
N SER A 48 -4.10 1.79 -4.76
CA SER A 48 -4.93 1.25 -3.67
C SER A 48 -6.34 1.82 -3.64
N VAL A 49 -6.51 3.10 -4.00
CA VAL A 49 -7.83 3.72 -4.08
C VAL A 49 -8.57 3.31 -5.35
N GLU A 50 -7.87 3.17 -6.47
CA GLU A 50 -8.45 2.73 -7.74
C GLU A 50 -8.79 1.22 -7.76
N ASN A 51 -8.15 0.42 -6.89
CA ASN A 51 -8.25 -1.04 -6.85
C ASN A 51 -8.56 -1.53 -5.41
N LEU A 52 -9.58 -0.96 -4.77
CA LEU A 52 -9.86 -1.18 -3.35
C LEU A 52 -10.11 -2.66 -3.00
N GLU A 53 -10.92 -3.36 -3.79
CA GLU A 53 -11.22 -4.80 -3.57
C GLU A 53 -9.96 -5.67 -3.69
N ASN A 54 -9.12 -5.38 -4.68
CA ASN A 54 -7.84 -6.06 -4.90
C ASN A 54 -6.89 -5.80 -3.72
N LEU A 55 -6.78 -4.55 -3.29
CA LEU A 55 -5.95 -4.18 -2.14
C LEU A 55 -6.33 -4.99 -0.91
N TRP A 56 -7.61 -5.02 -0.54
CA TRP A 56 -8.06 -5.70 0.68
C TRP A 56 -7.96 -7.23 0.57
N THR A 57 -8.13 -7.78 -0.64
CA THR A 57 -7.81 -9.19 -0.92
C THR A 57 -6.33 -9.48 -0.64
N GLU A 58 -5.41 -8.65 -1.16
CA GLU A 58 -3.97 -8.85 -0.91
C GLU A 58 -3.60 -8.62 0.55
N VAL A 59 -4.21 -7.65 1.23
CA VAL A 59 -3.97 -7.42 2.67
C VAL A 59 -4.38 -8.66 3.48
N TRP A 60 -5.53 -9.26 3.17
CA TRP A 60 -5.98 -10.48 3.84
C TRP A 60 -4.99 -11.63 3.64
N ASP A 61 -4.64 -11.91 2.38
CA ASP A 61 -3.78 -13.04 2.03
C ASP A 61 -2.33 -12.84 2.52
N PHE A 62 -1.75 -11.64 2.34
CA PHE A 62 -0.36 -11.33 2.74
C PHE A 62 -0.17 -11.19 4.25
N SER A 63 -1.22 -10.88 4.99
CA SER A 63 -1.13 -10.74 6.45
C SER A 63 -1.12 -12.09 7.17
N GLU A 64 -1.39 -13.19 6.46
CA GLU A 64 -1.47 -14.55 7.01
C GLU A 64 -2.43 -14.61 8.20
N LEU A 65 -3.58 -13.91 8.08
CA LEU A 65 -4.59 -13.89 9.12
C LEU A 65 -5.10 -15.31 9.40
N ILE A 66 -5.25 -15.65 10.67
CA ILE A 66 -5.92 -16.89 11.08
C ILE A 66 -7.42 -16.62 11.13
N TYR A 67 -8.19 -17.36 10.32
CA TYR A 67 -9.64 -17.19 10.20
C TYR A 67 -10.35 -18.55 10.19
N SER A 68 -11.57 -18.60 10.71
CA SER A 68 -12.41 -19.81 10.72
C SER A 68 -13.09 -20.09 9.38
N ARG A 69 -13.33 -19.04 8.58
CA ARG A 69 -13.86 -19.11 7.20
C ARG A 69 -13.24 -18.00 6.36
N LYS A 70 -12.94 -18.28 5.09
CA LYS A 70 -12.51 -17.27 4.11
C LYS A 70 -13.67 -16.30 3.81
N TYR A 71 -13.36 -15.05 3.47
CA TYR A 71 -14.37 -14.08 3.06
C TYR A 71 -15.09 -14.55 1.79
N ASP A 72 -16.39 -14.24 1.69
CA ASP A 72 -17.20 -14.56 0.51
C ASP A 72 -17.08 -13.48 -0.59
N LYS A 73 -16.92 -12.21 -0.20
CA LYS A 73 -16.73 -11.08 -1.10
C LYS A 73 -15.97 -9.93 -0.41
N VAL A 74 -15.14 -9.22 -1.17
CA VAL A 74 -14.54 -7.93 -0.78
C VAL A 74 -15.24 -6.82 -1.58
N PHE A 75 -15.53 -5.69 -0.94
CA PHE A 75 -16.16 -4.50 -1.54
C PHE A 75 -15.21 -3.30 -1.51
#